data_AF-A0A8B6FY78-F1
#
_entry.id   AF-A0A8B6FY78-F1
#
_cell.length_a   1.000
_cell.length_b   1.000
_cell.length_c   1.000
_cell.angle_alpha   90.00
_cell.angle_beta   90.00
_cell.angle_gamma   90.00
#
_symmetry.space_group_name_H-M   'P 1'
#
loop_
_entity.id
_entity.type
_entity.pdbx_description
1 polymer ?
#
loop_
_entity_poly.entity_id
_entity_poly.type
_entity_poly.pdbx_seq_one_letter_code
_entity_poly.pdbx_strand_id
1 'polypeptide(L)'
;MGGIDFFLEQIPCLLSCTCFAGAVTVYYKKNFRSDKLPLVFFLILLSTSLNRSVESSSRLSCVITFILCCFVVYNTVKHLKWMNTVRLDFFLAMLLTAYDYKFDISITIERLFGIPYGVGAQNGTCYMNFVRIIIVVIPQFLRRPTQLKAKLQGLRSKLGPIYIIYCAKFVIEYTYYGTVTLYAMGIIAVVSSVVGGVFLRPDNTAVLELLGFETKNNRRKYLHGRGMIMSFSCITLMVLNELLSFSRHSVSTIKL
;
A
#
# COMPACT_ATOMS: atom_id res chain seq x y z
N MET A 1 11.62 30.17 1.32
CA MET A 1 11.75 28.88 2.04
C MET A 1 12.90 28.12 1.41
N GLY A 2 13.96 27.86 2.18
CA GLY A 2 15.17 27.23 1.66
C GLY A 2 14.98 25.73 1.43
N GLY A 3 15.73 25.14 0.50
CA GLY A 3 15.64 23.71 0.19
C GLY A 3 15.89 22.77 1.39
N ILE A 4 16.51 23.27 2.46
CA ILE A 4 16.77 22.53 3.70
C ILE A 4 15.46 22.30 4.48
N ASP A 5 14.59 23.30 4.60
CA ASP A 5 13.30 23.15 5.30
C ASP A 5 12.42 22.11 4.60
N PHE A 6 12.40 22.16 3.26
CA PHE A 6 11.71 21.16 2.44
C PHE A 6 12.25 19.75 2.70
N PHE A 7 13.58 19.57 2.77
CA PHE A 7 14.17 18.25 3.03
C PHE A 7 13.84 17.74 4.43
N LEU A 8 13.92 18.58 5.45
CA LEU A 8 13.61 18.22 6.83
C LEU A 8 12.14 17.79 7.02
N GLU A 9 11.21 18.38 6.26
CA GLU A 9 9.81 17.97 6.25
C GLU A 9 9.57 16.60 5.59
N GLN A 10 10.48 16.11 4.75
CA GLN A 10 10.36 14.78 4.12
C GLN A 10 10.84 13.64 5.01
N ILE A 11 11.75 13.92 5.95
CA ILE A 11 12.42 12.90 6.76
C ILE A 11 11.43 12.04 7.56
N PRO A 12 10.46 12.60 8.32
CA PRO A 12 9.57 11.76 9.12
C PRO A 12 8.61 10.94 8.24
N CYS A 13 8.25 11.46 7.06
CA CYS A 13 7.50 10.72 6.04
C CYS A 13 8.31 9.51 5.55
N LEU A 14 9.55 9.71 5.13
CA LEU A 14 10.43 8.62 4.66
C LEU A 14 10.68 7.57 5.76
N LEU A 15 10.82 8.01 7.01
CA LEU A 15 10.95 7.11 8.16
C LEU A 15 9.67 6.33 8.43
N SER A 16 8.50 6.98 8.37
CA SER A 16 7.20 6.32 8.49
C SER A 16 7.04 5.23 7.42
N CYS A 17 7.33 5.59 6.16
CA CYS A 17 7.33 4.67 5.03
C CYS A 17 8.26 3.49 5.26
N THR A 18 9.46 3.75 5.78
CA THR A 18 10.48 2.74 6.07
C THR A 18 10.03 1.78 7.17
N CYS A 19 9.47 2.30 8.26
CA CYS A 19 8.97 1.48 9.37
C CYS A 19 7.81 0.59 8.90
N PHE A 20 6.88 1.16 8.15
CA PHE A 20 5.75 0.43 7.58
C PHE A 20 6.21 -0.65 6.60
N ALA A 21 7.13 -0.32 5.68
CA ALA A 21 7.75 -1.28 4.76
C ALA A 21 8.45 -2.41 5.52
N GLY A 22 9.13 -2.10 6.62
CA GLY A 22 9.72 -3.07 7.53
C GLY A 22 8.67 -4.01 8.14
N ALA A 23 7.57 -3.46 8.67
CA ALA A 23 6.48 -4.24 9.25
C ALA A 23 5.89 -5.21 8.22
N VAL A 24 5.59 -4.71 7.02
CA VAL A 24 5.11 -5.50 5.89
C VAL A 24 6.09 -6.61 5.53
N THR A 25 7.38 -6.28 5.41
CA THR A 25 8.41 -7.24 5.02
C THR A 25 8.57 -8.37 6.04
N VAL A 26 8.54 -8.03 7.34
CA VAL A 26 8.62 -9.00 8.43
C VAL A 26 7.37 -9.88 8.45
N TYR A 27 6.18 -9.28 8.39
CA TYR A 27 4.90 -10.00 8.43
C TYR A 27 4.67 -10.89 7.20
N TYR A 28 5.06 -10.42 6.02
CA TYR A 28 4.80 -11.15 4.77
C TYR A 28 5.82 -12.25 4.46
N LYS A 29 6.87 -12.39 5.28
CA LYS A 29 7.89 -13.42 5.15
C LYS A 29 7.27 -14.82 5.16
N LYS A 30 7.78 -15.70 4.30
CA LYS A 30 7.39 -17.12 4.29
C LYS A 30 7.70 -17.74 5.66
N ASN A 31 6.76 -18.49 6.24
CA ASN A 31 6.85 -19.08 7.57
C ASN A 31 6.98 -18.02 8.68
N PHE A 32 6.12 -16.99 8.63
CA PHE A 32 6.01 -16.01 9.71
C PHE A 32 5.72 -16.73 11.05
N ARG A 33 6.44 -16.33 12.09
CA ARG A 33 6.34 -16.90 13.43
C ARG A 33 5.75 -15.86 14.38
N SER A 34 4.95 -16.31 15.34
CA SER A 34 4.26 -15.44 16.30
C SER A 34 5.22 -14.63 17.18
N ASP A 35 6.45 -15.09 17.41
CA ASP A 35 7.49 -14.34 18.15
C ASP A 35 7.87 -13.02 17.47
N LYS A 36 7.56 -12.85 16.19
CA LYS A 36 7.81 -11.61 15.44
C LYS A 36 6.64 -10.64 15.44
N LEU A 37 5.48 -11.01 15.97
CA LEU A 37 4.30 -10.11 16.06
C LEU A 37 4.60 -8.82 16.83
N PRO A 38 5.27 -8.84 18.00
CA PRO A 38 5.58 -7.61 18.73
C PRO A 38 6.40 -6.62 17.90
N LEU A 39 7.37 -7.12 17.11
CA LEU A 39 8.16 -6.28 16.21
C LEU A 39 7.30 -5.67 15.09
N VAL A 40 6.40 -6.44 14.49
CA VAL A 40 5.48 -5.95 13.46
C VAL A 40 4.58 -4.85 14.03
N PHE A 41 3.96 -5.07 15.20
CA PHE A 41 3.13 -4.08 15.86
C PHE A 41 3.91 -2.82 16.23
N PHE A 42 5.12 -2.98 16.77
CA PHE A 42 5.99 -1.87 17.10
C PHE A 42 6.33 -1.02 15.86
N LEU A 43 6.67 -1.65 14.74
CA LEU A 43 6.97 -0.94 13.48
C LEU A 43 5.74 -0.21 12.91
N ILE A 44 4.54 -0.79 13.06
CA ILE A 44 3.27 -0.13 12.68
C ILE A 44 3.01 1.08 13.58
N LEU A 45 3.10 0.92 14.90
CA LEU A 45 2.88 2.00 15.87
C LEU A 45 3.89 3.13 15.67
N LEU A 46 5.15 2.80 15.37
CA LEU A 46 6.18 3.78 15.08
C LEU A 46 5.86 4.55 13.78
N SER A 47 5.45 3.85 12.72
CA SER A 47 5.01 4.49 11.46
C SER A 47 3.83 5.45 11.68
N THR A 48 2.79 5.03 12.40
CA THR A 48 1.62 5.89 12.64
C THR A 48 1.96 7.08 13.53
N SER A 49 2.83 6.90 14.52
CA SER A 49 3.31 7.98 15.40
C SER A 49 4.15 9.01 14.64
N LEU A 50 5.01 8.56 13.71
CA LEU A 50 5.76 9.44 12.82
C LEU A 50 4.83 10.25 11.92
N ASN A 51 3.80 9.61 11.36
CA ASN A 51 2.84 10.30 10.51
C ASN A 51 2.12 11.43 11.27
N ARG A 52 1.61 11.14 12.47
CA ARG A 52 0.99 12.16 13.34
C ARG A 52 1.96 13.27 13.76
N SER A 53 3.24 12.93 13.94
CA SER A 53 4.24 13.93 14.32
C SER A 53 4.45 14.98 13.22
N VAL A 54 4.34 14.59 11.94
CA VAL A 54 4.37 15.51 10.79
C VAL A 54 3.22 16.52 10.86
N GLU A 55 2.01 16.07 11.19
CA GLU A 55 0.85 16.95 11.32
C GLU A 55 0.98 17.92 12.50
N SER A 56 1.64 17.50 13.59
CA SER A 56 1.68 18.26 14.84
C SER A 56 2.58 19.52 14.84
N SER A 57 3.29 19.83 13.73
CA SER A 57 4.15 21.01 13.54
C SER A 57 5.28 21.25 14.57
N SER A 58 5.36 20.47 15.65
CA SER A 58 6.37 20.67 16.69
C SER A 58 7.70 20.03 16.29
N ARG A 59 8.71 20.87 16.02
CA ARG A 59 10.08 20.44 15.65
C ARG A 59 10.68 19.45 16.64
N LEU A 60 10.34 19.58 17.93
CA LEU A 60 10.79 18.69 18.99
C LEU A 60 10.25 17.25 18.82
N SER A 61 8.98 17.09 18.44
CA SER A 61 8.40 15.76 18.18
C SER A 61 9.11 15.08 17.02
N CYS A 62 9.37 15.81 15.93
CA CYS A 62 10.09 15.28 14.78
C CYS A 62 11.52 14.82 15.12
N VAL A 63 12.26 15.58 15.95
CA VAL A 63 13.63 15.20 16.37
C VAL A 63 13.61 13.97 17.28
N ILE A 64 12.71 13.90 18.26
CA ILE A 64 12.59 12.75 19.16
C ILE A 64 12.20 11.50 18.36
N THR A 65 11.27 11.65 17.42
CA THR A 65 10.81 10.52 16.60
C THR A 65 11.88 10.09 15.60
N PHE A 66 12.68 11.03 15.07
CA PHE A 66 13.86 10.72 14.25
C PHE A 66 14.90 9.93 15.02
N ILE A 67 15.25 10.34 16.25
CA ILE A 67 16.22 9.64 17.10
C ILE A 67 15.71 8.22 17.44
N LEU A 68 14.44 8.09 17.81
CA LEU A 68 13.81 6.78 18.05
C LEU A 68 13.83 5.92 16.79
N CYS A 69 13.56 6.48 15.62
CA CYS A 69 13.65 5.78 14.34
C CYS A 69 15.07 5.32 14.01
N CYS A 70 16.07 6.19 14.14
CA CYS A 70 17.46 5.83 13.91
C CYS A 70 17.90 4.72 14.87
N PHE A 71 17.50 4.80 16.15
CA PHE A 71 17.78 3.77 17.13
C PHE A 71 17.08 2.45 16.81
N VAL A 72 15.83 2.50 16.36
CA VAL A 72 15.06 1.32 15.95
C VAL A 72 15.63 0.71 14.68
N VAL A 73 15.87 1.50 13.64
CA VAL A 73 16.47 1.04 12.38
C VAL A 73 17.85 0.47 12.66
N TYR A 74 18.68 1.14 13.46
CA TYR A 74 20.00 0.64 13.86
C TYR A 74 19.91 -0.69 14.60
N ASN A 75 19.06 -0.82 15.63
CA ASN A 75 18.91 -2.07 16.36
C ASN A 75 18.27 -3.17 15.50
N THR A 76 17.33 -2.82 14.62
CA THR A 76 16.70 -3.75 13.68
C THR A 76 17.74 -4.25 12.67
N VAL A 77 18.56 -3.37 12.10
CA VAL A 77 19.65 -3.70 11.16
C VAL A 77 20.79 -4.47 11.85
N LYS A 78 21.07 -4.18 13.13
CA LYS A 78 22.10 -4.87 13.92
C LYS A 78 21.68 -6.27 14.35
N HIS A 79 20.41 -6.46 14.74
CA HIS A 79 19.88 -7.76 15.16
C HIS A 79 19.40 -8.63 14.00
N LEU A 80 18.94 -8.04 12.90
CA LEU A 80 18.70 -8.76 11.66
C LEU A 80 19.98 -8.73 10.82
N LYS A 81 20.72 -9.84 10.76
CA LYS A 81 21.79 -10.13 9.76
C LYS A 81 21.26 -10.10 8.31
N TRP A 82 20.60 -9.02 7.89
CA TRP A 82 19.76 -8.89 6.70
C TRP A 82 20.41 -8.05 5.58
N MET A 83 21.57 -7.44 5.82
CA MET A 83 22.12 -6.46 4.87
C MET A 83 22.46 -7.03 3.48
N ASN A 84 22.73 -8.34 3.35
CA ASN A 84 22.92 -8.96 2.03
C ASN A 84 21.60 -9.35 1.33
N THR A 85 20.45 -9.15 1.99
CA THR A 85 19.11 -9.50 1.49
C THR A 85 18.14 -8.35 1.74
N VAL A 86 18.57 -7.10 1.57
CA VAL A 86 17.64 -5.98 1.35
C VAL A 86 16.99 -6.22 -0.01
N ARG A 87 15.98 -7.08 -0.02
CA ARG A 87 15.26 -7.56 -1.19
C ARG A 87 14.49 -6.41 -1.81
N LEU A 88 14.26 -6.52 -3.13
CA LEU A 88 13.30 -5.76 -3.93
C LEU A 88 12.00 -5.37 -3.19
N ASP A 89 11.59 -6.16 -2.21
CA ASP A 89 10.41 -6.05 -1.36
C ASP A 89 10.43 -4.75 -0.52
N PHE A 90 11.56 -4.46 0.13
CA PHE A 90 11.76 -3.25 0.91
C PHE A 90 11.85 -2.03 -0.01
N PHE A 91 12.55 -2.16 -1.15
CA PHE A 91 12.64 -1.11 -2.15
C PHE A 91 11.28 -0.81 -2.79
N LEU A 92 10.49 -1.82 -3.16
CA LEU A 92 9.14 -1.66 -3.72
C LEU A 92 8.20 -1.05 -2.69
N ALA A 93 8.21 -1.53 -1.45
CA ALA A 93 7.38 -0.96 -0.40
C ALA A 93 7.77 0.50 -0.12
N MET A 94 9.06 0.82 -0.07
CA MET A 94 9.54 2.20 0.07
C MET A 94 9.17 3.06 -1.14
N LEU A 95 9.39 2.58 -2.36
CA LEU A 95 9.06 3.27 -3.61
C LEU A 95 7.57 3.56 -3.67
N LEU A 96 6.72 2.59 -3.37
CA LEU A 96 5.27 2.74 -3.41
C LEU A 96 4.74 3.63 -2.30
N THR A 97 5.33 3.54 -1.10
CA THR A 97 4.93 4.43 0.00
C THR A 97 5.42 5.86 -0.27
N ALA A 98 6.65 6.06 -0.75
CA ALA A 98 7.16 7.37 -1.17
C ALA A 98 6.37 7.95 -2.36
N TYR A 99 5.97 7.10 -3.30
CA TYR A 99 5.08 7.45 -4.41
C TYR A 99 3.71 7.90 -3.89
N ASP A 100 3.12 7.17 -2.94
CA ASP A 100 1.81 7.52 -2.36
C ASP A 100 1.84 8.71 -1.42
N TYR A 101 2.95 8.94 -0.71
CA TYR A 101 3.00 9.95 0.34
C TYR A 101 3.23 11.36 -0.18
N LYS A 102 3.93 11.55 -1.32
CA LYS A 102 4.29 12.91 -1.76
C LYS A 102 4.77 13.09 -3.19
N PHE A 103 4.82 12.06 -4.03
CA PHE A 103 4.93 12.31 -5.48
C PHE A 103 3.54 12.63 -6.01
N ASP A 104 3.13 13.86 -5.73
CA ASP A 104 2.15 14.54 -6.57
C ASP A 104 2.83 14.73 -7.93
N ILE A 105 2.86 13.66 -8.71
CA ILE A 105 3.33 13.67 -10.09
C ILE A 105 2.53 14.70 -10.88
N SER A 106 1.30 15.00 -10.45
CA SER A 106 0.50 16.12 -10.95
C SER A 106 1.20 17.47 -10.79
N ILE A 107 1.77 17.80 -9.62
CA ILE A 107 2.57 19.03 -9.41
C ILE A 107 3.84 19.00 -10.27
N THR A 108 4.49 17.84 -10.39
CA THR A 108 5.74 17.71 -11.15
C THR A 108 5.49 17.81 -12.67
N ILE A 109 4.40 17.24 -13.16
CA ILE A 109 3.93 17.32 -14.55
C ILE A 109 3.45 18.74 -14.87
N GLU A 110 2.73 19.42 -13.96
CA GLU A 110 2.37 20.83 -14.12
C GLU A 110 3.63 21.71 -14.26
N ARG A 111 4.63 21.48 -13.41
CA ARG A 111 5.91 22.23 -13.46
C ARG A 111 6.76 21.91 -14.69
N LEU A 112 6.72 20.67 -15.19
CA LEU A 112 7.51 20.25 -16.35
C LEU A 112 6.84 20.55 -17.69
N PHE A 113 5.51 20.51 -17.75
CA PHE A 113 4.75 20.58 -19.01
C PHE A 113 3.77 21.77 -19.09
N GLY A 114 3.64 22.59 -18.04
CA GLY A 114 2.81 23.79 -18.05
C GLY A 114 1.30 23.53 -18.16
N ILE A 115 0.86 22.32 -17.85
CA ILE A 115 -0.56 21.92 -17.93
C ILE A 115 -1.25 22.29 -16.61
N PRO A 116 -2.33 23.10 -16.62
CA PRO A 116 -2.99 23.56 -15.41
C PRO A 116 -3.54 22.41 -14.57
N TYR A 117 -3.28 22.49 -13.25
CA TYR A 117 -3.56 21.49 -12.22
C TYR A 117 -4.91 20.77 -12.35
N GLY A 118 -6.00 21.49 -12.66
CA GLY A 118 -7.36 20.96 -12.60
C GLY A 118 -7.69 19.89 -13.64
N VAL A 119 -7.07 19.93 -14.83
CA VAL A 119 -7.37 19.00 -15.93
C VAL A 119 -6.26 17.96 -16.09
N GLY A 120 -4.99 18.34 -15.85
CA GLY A 120 -3.86 17.40 -15.89
C GLY A 120 -3.83 16.43 -14.72
N ALA A 121 -4.21 16.87 -13.51
CA ALA A 121 -4.14 16.03 -12.31
C ALA A 121 -5.18 14.92 -12.30
N GLN A 122 -6.44 15.20 -12.68
CA GLN A 122 -7.49 14.18 -12.75
C GLN A 122 -7.19 13.11 -13.82
N ASN A 123 -6.60 13.52 -14.94
CA ASN A 123 -6.21 12.59 -16.00
C ASN A 123 -5.04 11.73 -15.52
N GLY A 124 -4.04 12.35 -14.89
CA GLY A 124 -2.89 11.67 -14.31
C GLY A 124 -3.28 10.63 -13.25
N THR A 125 -4.19 10.95 -12.33
CA THR A 125 -4.65 10.00 -11.30
C THR A 125 -5.34 8.78 -11.92
N CYS A 126 -6.20 8.99 -12.92
CA CYS A 126 -6.92 7.91 -13.58
C CYS A 126 -5.96 6.93 -14.31
N TYR A 127 -5.02 7.47 -15.11
CA TYR A 127 -4.00 6.64 -15.78
C TYR A 127 -3.09 5.92 -14.78
N MET A 128 -2.68 6.58 -13.70
CA MET A 128 -1.84 5.95 -12.69
C MET A 128 -2.58 4.87 -11.90
N ASN A 129 -3.87 5.04 -11.63
CA ASN A 129 -4.72 3.99 -11.05
C ASN A 129 -4.83 2.78 -11.98
N PHE A 130 -4.96 3.01 -13.29
CA PHE A 130 -4.93 1.94 -14.28
C PHE A 130 -3.58 1.19 -14.31
N VAL A 131 -2.46 1.93 -14.31
CA VAL A 131 -1.11 1.35 -14.24
C VAL A 131 -0.91 0.55 -12.95
N ARG A 132 -1.40 1.06 -11.81
CA ARG A 132 -1.37 0.34 -10.53
C ARG A 132 -2.18 -0.95 -10.58
N ILE A 133 -3.32 -0.99 -11.26
CA ILE A 133 -4.04 -2.26 -11.52
C ILE A 133 -3.12 -3.24 -12.25
N ILE A 134 -2.48 -2.81 -13.34
CA ILE A 134 -1.64 -3.69 -14.14
C ILE A 134 -0.44 -4.23 -13.36
N ILE A 135 0.23 -3.37 -12.58
CA ILE A 135 1.48 -3.74 -11.90
C ILE A 135 1.22 -4.44 -10.58
N VAL A 136 0.26 -3.98 -9.78
CA VAL A 136 0.04 -4.46 -8.41
C VAL A 136 -1.02 -5.54 -8.38
N VAL A 137 -2.11 -5.33 -9.11
CA VAL A 137 -3.35 -6.10 -8.94
C VAL A 137 -3.34 -7.34 -9.84
N ILE A 138 -3.14 -7.18 -11.15
CA ILE A 138 -3.18 -8.30 -12.12
C ILE A 138 -2.25 -9.45 -11.73
N PRO A 139 -0.98 -9.21 -11.31
CA PRO A 139 -0.09 -10.30 -10.93
C PRO A 139 -0.62 -11.15 -9.78
N GLN A 140 -1.49 -10.63 -8.90
CA GLN A 140 -2.10 -11.40 -7.80
C GLN A 140 -3.01 -12.53 -8.29
N PHE A 141 -3.65 -12.31 -9.45
CA PHE A 141 -4.71 -13.18 -9.98
C PHE A 141 -4.23 -14.08 -11.12
N LEU A 142 -3.11 -13.76 -11.77
CA LEU A 142 -2.48 -14.60 -12.78
C LEU A 142 -1.94 -15.91 -12.16
N ARG A 143 -2.77 -16.97 -12.20
CA ARG A 143 -2.46 -18.31 -11.66
C ARG A 143 -2.28 -19.38 -12.71
N ARG A 144 -2.47 -19.05 -13.99
CA ARG A 144 -2.26 -19.94 -15.14
C ARG A 144 -1.50 -19.19 -16.23
N PRO A 145 -0.64 -19.87 -17.01
CA PRO A 145 -0.19 -21.26 -16.84
C PRO A 145 0.65 -21.49 -15.55
N THR A 146 0.85 -22.74 -15.13
CA THR A 146 1.55 -23.08 -13.86
C THR A 146 3.00 -22.57 -13.81
N GLN A 147 3.68 -22.53 -14.95
CA GLN A 147 5.02 -21.96 -15.07
C GLN A 147 5.02 -20.46 -14.75
N LEU A 148 4.03 -19.71 -15.26
CA LEU A 148 3.85 -18.29 -14.95
C LEU A 148 3.52 -18.09 -13.47
N LYS A 149 2.64 -18.94 -12.91
CA LYS A 149 2.31 -18.92 -11.47
C LYS A 149 3.55 -19.06 -10.59
N ALA A 150 4.50 -19.93 -10.97
CA ALA A 150 5.75 -20.15 -10.24
C ALA A 150 6.67 -18.91 -10.36
N LYS A 151 6.86 -18.37 -11.57
CA LYS A 151 7.64 -17.13 -11.81
C LYS A 151 7.07 -15.93 -11.05
N LEU A 152 5.74 -15.78 -11.04
CA LEU A 152 5.04 -14.69 -10.36
C LEU A 152 4.84 -14.94 -8.86
N GLN A 153 5.13 -16.12 -8.32
CA GLN A 153 4.89 -16.40 -6.90
C GLN A 153 5.71 -15.47 -6.00
N GLY A 154 6.98 -15.25 -6.34
CA GLY A 154 7.84 -14.32 -5.62
C GLY A 154 7.35 -12.88 -5.70
N LEU A 155 6.90 -12.44 -6.89
CA LEU A 155 6.36 -11.09 -7.08
C LEU A 155 5.05 -10.90 -6.30
N ARG A 156 4.13 -11.87 -6.35
CA ARG A 156 2.85 -11.83 -5.63
C ARG A 156 3.02 -11.72 -4.12
N SER A 157 3.94 -12.49 -3.54
CA SER A 157 4.20 -12.40 -2.10
C SER A 157 4.63 -11.01 -1.66
N LYS A 158 5.25 -10.23 -2.55
CA LYS A 158 5.73 -8.87 -2.30
C LYS A 158 4.63 -7.83 -2.55
N LEU A 159 3.91 -7.98 -3.66
CA LEU A 159 2.84 -7.07 -4.06
C LEU A 159 1.54 -7.29 -3.28
N GLY A 160 1.35 -8.42 -2.61
CA GLY A 160 0.16 -8.72 -1.81
C GLY A 160 -0.15 -7.67 -0.72
N PRO A 161 0.80 -7.30 0.15
CA PRO A 161 0.59 -6.21 1.10
C PRO A 161 0.33 -4.86 0.43
N ILE A 162 1.05 -4.57 -0.65
CA ILE A 162 0.87 -3.35 -1.44
C ILE A 162 -0.57 -3.26 -1.97
N TYR A 163 -1.12 -4.37 -2.43
CA TYR A 163 -2.50 -4.45 -2.89
C TYR A 163 -3.51 -4.04 -1.81
N ILE A 164 -3.31 -4.46 -0.57
CA ILE A 164 -4.22 -4.15 0.55
C ILE A 164 -4.17 -2.65 0.89
N ILE A 165 -2.96 -2.07 0.91
CA ILE A 165 -2.77 -0.63 1.12
C ILE A 165 -3.44 0.16 -0.01
N TYR A 166 -3.27 -0.32 -1.25
CA TYR A 166 -3.90 0.28 -2.42
C TYR A 166 -5.42 0.28 -2.32
N CYS A 167 -6.04 -0.82 -1.86
CA CYS A 167 -7.47 -0.86 -1.58
C CYS A 167 -7.88 0.17 -0.51
N ALA A 168 -7.08 0.31 0.56
CA ALA A 168 -7.35 1.27 1.64
C ALA A 168 -7.27 2.72 1.16
N LYS A 169 -6.28 3.03 0.33
CA LYS A 169 -6.14 4.33 -0.31
C LYS A 169 -7.36 4.67 -1.16
N PHE A 170 -7.84 3.73 -1.97
CA PHE A 170 -9.05 3.90 -2.79
C PHE A 170 -10.25 4.30 -1.92
N VAL A 171 -10.48 3.67 -0.77
CA VAL A 171 -11.57 4.07 0.13
C VAL A 171 -11.44 5.51 0.58
N ILE A 172 -10.24 5.93 0.99
CA ILE A 172 -9.99 7.28 1.50
C ILE A 172 -10.30 8.30 0.40
N GLU A 173 -9.80 8.09 -0.82
CA GLU A 173 -10.05 8.99 -1.95
C GLU A 173 -11.56 9.13 -2.25
N TYR A 174 -12.30 8.02 -2.26
CA TYR A 174 -13.75 8.05 -2.50
C TYR A 174 -14.58 8.50 -1.30
N THR A 175 -14.01 8.58 -0.09
CA THR A 175 -14.68 9.17 1.08
C THR A 175 -14.90 10.66 0.87
N TYR A 176 -13.96 11.34 0.21
CA TYR A 176 -14.01 12.79 -0.01
C TYR A 176 -14.80 13.19 -1.26
N TYR A 177 -14.77 12.37 -2.33
CA TYR A 177 -15.26 12.76 -3.65
C TYR A 177 -16.23 11.76 -4.30
N GLY A 178 -16.53 10.64 -3.63
CA GLY A 178 -17.32 9.54 -4.19
C GLY A 178 -18.81 9.58 -3.90
N THR A 179 -19.56 8.77 -4.65
CA THR A 179 -20.94 8.43 -4.29
C THR A 179 -20.96 7.44 -3.13
N VAL A 180 -22.06 7.38 -2.38
CA VAL A 180 -22.27 6.40 -1.29
C VAL A 180 -22.01 4.96 -1.77
N THR A 181 -22.42 4.62 -2.99
CA THR A 181 -22.18 3.31 -3.59
C THR A 181 -20.70 3.01 -3.77
N LEU A 182 -19.92 3.96 -4.31
CA LEU A 182 -18.48 3.78 -4.50
C LEU A 182 -17.74 3.69 -3.17
N TYR A 183 -18.15 4.47 -2.19
CA TYR A 183 -17.62 4.37 -0.83
C TYR A 183 -17.88 2.98 -0.22
N ALA A 184 -19.12 2.49 -0.29
CA ALA A 184 -19.48 1.15 0.19
C ALA A 184 -18.67 0.05 -0.52
N MET A 185 -18.51 0.15 -1.85
CA MET A 185 -17.67 -0.78 -2.62
C MET A 185 -16.21 -0.75 -2.19
N GLY A 186 -15.67 0.44 -1.91
CA GLY A 186 -14.33 0.58 -1.37
C GLY A 186 -14.19 -0.13 -0.02
N ILE A 187 -15.13 0.09 0.91
CA ILE A 187 -15.11 -0.55 2.23
C ILE A 187 -15.13 -2.08 2.09
N ILE A 188 -16.00 -2.61 1.22
CA ILE A 188 -16.03 -4.05 0.91
C ILE A 188 -14.69 -4.50 0.36
N ALA A 189 -14.06 -3.73 -0.54
CA ALA A 189 -12.74 -4.06 -1.08
C ALA A 189 -11.66 -4.12 -0.01
N VAL A 190 -11.62 -3.16 0.91
CA VAL A 190 -10.65 -3.13 2.01
C VAL A 190 -10.89 -4.30 2.94
N VAL A 191 -12.10 -4.48 3.46
CA VAL A 191 -12.41 -5.54 4.42
C VAL A 191 -12.13 -6.90 3.81
N SER A 192 -12.57 -7.16 2.58
CA SER A 192 -12.34 -8.46 1.93
C SER A 192 -10.86 -8.70 1.59
N SER A 193 -10.09 -7.65 1.24
CA SER A 193 -8.64 -7.77 1.03
C SER A 193 -7.86 -7.98 2.32
N VAL A 194 -8.27 -7.37 3.43
CA VAL A 194 -7.66 -7.56 4.76
C VAL A 194 -7.98 -8.96 5.28
N VAL A 195 -9.26 -9.34 5.30
CA VAL A 195 -9.69 -10.68 5.72
C VAL A 195 -9.03 -11.76 4.86
N GLY A 196 -9.06 -11.61 3.53
CA GLY A 196 -8.44 -12.55 2.61
C GLY A 196 -6.91 -12.56 2.70
N GLY A 197 -6.29 -11.40 2.55
CA GLY A 197 -4.84 -11.24 2.34
C GLY A 197 -3.99 -11.19 3.61
N VAL A 198 -4.58 -10.87 4.77
CA VAL A 198 -3.90 -10.83 6.07
C VAL A 198 -4.29 -12.05 6.91
N PHE A 199 -5.57 -12.19 7.25
CA PHE A 199 -6.05 -13.17 8.23
C PHE A 199 -6.16 -14.59 7.65
N LEU A 200 -6.73 -14.73 6.45
CA LEU A 200 -6.94 -16.03 5.82
C LEU A 200 -5.77 -16.48 4.94
N ARG A 201 -4.64 -15.78 4.99
CA ARG A 201 -3.49 -16.05 4.14
C ARG A 201 -3.02 -17.51 4.36
N PRO A 202 -2.92 -18.32 3.29
CA PRO A 202 -2.69 -19.76 3.43
C PRO A 202 -1.32 -20.13 4.01
N ASP A 203 -0.35 -19.21 3.95
CA ASP A 203 1.03 -19.43 4.39
C ASP A 203 1.33 -18.81 5.77
N ASN A 204 0.32 -18.23 6.44
CA ASN A 204 0.47 -17.60 7.75
C ASN A 204 -0.48 -18.26 8.76
N THR A 205 0.01 -19.27 9.49
CA THR A 205 -0.77 -19.91 10.56
C THR A 205 -0.69 -19.14 11.87
N ALA A 206 0.38 -18.37 12.10
CA ALA A 206 0.63 -17.70 13.38
C ALA A 206 -0.49 -16.73 13.79
N VAL A 207 -1.12 -16.03 12.83
CA VAL A 207 -2.25 -15.13 13.14
C VAL A 207 -3.52 -15.91 13.48
N LEU A 208 -3.75 -17.04 12.82
CA LEU A 208 -4.91 -17.88 13.13
C LEU A 208 -4.73 -18.60 14.47
N GLU A 209 -3.51 -19.05 14.78
CA GLU A 209 -3.14 -19.61 16.09
C GLU A 209 -3.37 -18.59 17.20
N LEU A 210 -2.96 -17.33 17.00
CA LEU A 210 -3.21 -16.23 17.95
C LEU A 210 -4.70 -16.02 18.21
N LEU A 211 -5.53 -16.16 17.18
CA LEU A 211 -6.98 -15.99 17.26
C LEU A 211 -7.72 -17.29 17.65
N GLY A 212 -7.01 -18.39 17.91
CA GLY A 212 -7.61 -19.68 18.28
C GLY A 212 -8.34 -20.41 17.15
N PHE A 213 -8.10 -20.07 15.88
CA PHE A 213 -8.73 -20.72 14.74
C PHE A 213 -7.93 -21.94 14.23
N GLU A 214 -8.64 -22.95 13.72
CA GLU A 214 -8.01 -24.15 13.13
C GLU A 214 -7.08 -23.83 11.95
N THR A 215 -5.87 -24.39 11.99
CA THR A 215 -4.78 -24.06 11.05
C THR A 215 -4.80 -24.85 9.74
N LYS A 216 -5.53 -25.98 9.67
CA LYS A 216 -5.66 -26.80 8.46
C LYS A 216 -7.09 -26.71 7.94
N ASN A 217 -7.29 -25.96 6.86
CA ASN A 217 -8.57 -26.04 6.19
C ASN A 217 -8.49 -25.69 4.69
N ASN A 218 -8.98 -26.59 3.84
CA ASN A 218 -9.26 -26.28 2.42
C ASN A 218 -10.25 -25.10 2.33
N ARG A 219 -11.13 -24.96 3.33
CA ARG A 219 -12.02 -23.80 3.51
C ARG A 219 -11.25 -22.49 3.62
N ARG A 220 -10.10 -22.44 4.30
CA ARG A 220 -9.26 -21.23 4.39
C ARG A 220 -8.76 -20.80 3.02
N LYS A 221 -8.19 -21.72 2.23
CA LYS A 221 -7.71 -21.43 0.88
C LYS A 221 -8.84 -20.92 -0.02
N TYR A 222 -10.02 -21.50 0.13
CA TYR A 222 -11.22 -21.09 -0.57
C TYR A 222 -11.65 -19.66 -0.18
N LEU A 223 -11.82 -19.39 1.11
CA LEU A 223 -12.23 -18.07 1.62
C LEU A 223 -11.20 -16.97 1.32
N HIS A 224 -9.90 -17.26 1.45
CA HIS A 224 -8.83 -16.38 0.99
C HIS A 224 -9.01 -16.03 -0.48
N GLY A 225 -9.19 -17.03 -1.35
CA GLY A 225 -9.40 -16.81 -2.78
C GLY A 225 -10.63 -15.95 -3.06
N ARG A 226 -11.76 -16.23 -2.40
CA ARG A 226 -13.01 -15.46 -2.53
C ARG A 226 -12.85 -14.01 -2.07
N GLY A 227 -12.22 -13.78 -0.92
CA GLY A 227 -11.97 -12.42 -0.41
C GLY A 227 -11.07 -11.60 -1.33
N MET A 228 -10.01 -12.21 -1.87
CA MET A 228 -9.14 -11.55 -2.86
C MET A 228 -9.89 -11.26 -4.17
N ILE A 229 -10.73 -12.17 -4.67
CA ILE A 229 -11.51 -11.93 -5.90
C ILE A 229 -12.55 -10.83 -5.67
N MET A 230 -13.24 -10.83 -4.53
CA MET A 230 -14.24 -9.82 -4.20
C MET A 230 -13.62 -8.42 -4.16
N SER A 231 -12.51 -8.26 -3.44
CA SER A 231 -11.77 -7.00 -3.41
C SER A 231 -11.30 -6.56 -4.79
N PHE A 232 -10.85 -7.50 -5.62
CA PHE A 232 -10.44 -7.21 -6.98
C PHE A 232 -11.58 -6.71 -7.86
N SER A 233 -12.74 -7.39 -7.80
CA SER A 233 -13.92 -6.99 -8.55
C SER A 233 -14.39 -5.60 -8.15
N CYS A 234 -14.43 -5.28 -6.85
CA CYS A 234 -14.80 -3.95 -6.37
C CYS A 234 -13.85 -2.87 -6.92
N ILE A 235 -12.53 -3.04 -6.77
CA ILE A 235 -11.54 -2.07 -7.27
C ILE A 235 -11.63 -1.91 -8.79
N THR A 236 -11.77 -3.02 -9.52
CA THR A 236 -11.88 -2.97 -10.99
C THR A 236 -13.10 -2.19 -11.43
N LEU A 237 -14.26 -2.43 -10.80
CA LEU A 237 -15.49 -1.71 -11.10
C LEU A 237 -15.38 -0.22 -10.74
N MET A 238 -14.73 0.12 -9.64
CA MET A 238 -14.49 1.52 -9.24
C MET A 238 -13.61 2.24 -10.27
N VAL A 239 -12.50 1.64 -10.69
CA VAL A 239 -11.62 2.23 -11.73
C VAL A 239 -12.31 2.30 -13.09
N LEU A 240 -13.10 1.29 -13.47
CA LEU A 240 -13.91 1.36 -14.69
C LEU A 240 -14.92 2.50 -14.64
N ASN A 241 -15.56 2.73 -13.50
CA ASN A 241 -16.47 3.86 -13.32
C ASN A 241 -15.73 5.20 -13.46
N GLU A 242 -14.52 5.31 -12.88
CA GLU A 242 -13.64 6.49 -13.04
C GLU A 242 -13.30 6.74 -14.52
N LEU A 243 -12.82 5.72 -15.24
CA LEU A 243 -12.50 5.80 -16.67
C LEU A 243 -13.71 6.18 -17.54
N LEU A 244 -14.89 5.63 -17.24
CA LEU A 244 -16.12 5.96 -17.95
C LEU A 244 -16.56 7.40 -17.69
N SER A 245 -16.44 7.88 -16.45
CA SER A 245 -16.75 9.26 -16.09
C SER A 245 -15.81 10.24 -16.81
N PHE A 246 -14.52 9.90 -16.89
CA PHE A 246 -13.51 10.66 -17.61
C PHE A 246 -13.79 10.74 -19.12
N SER A 247 -14.14 9.61 -19.74
CA SER A 247 -14.49 9.56 -21.16
C SER A 247 -15.68 10.47 -21.49
N ARG A 248 -16.73 10.48 -20.65
CA ARG A 248 -17.90 11.35 -20.84
C ARG A 248 -17.55 12.83 -20.79
N HIS A 249 -16.71 13.25 -19.84
CA HIS A 249 -16.27 14.65 -19.73
C HIS A 249 -15.37 15.09 -20.89
N SER A 250 -14.52 14.20 -21.39
CA SER A 250 -13.66 14.49 -22.55
C SER A 250 -14.47 14.74 -23.81
N VAL A 251 -15.53 13.96 -24.04
CA VAL A 251 -16.41 14.12 -25.22
C VAL A 251 -17.24 15.39 -25.16
N SER A 252 -17.70 15.83 -23.98
CA SER A 252 -18.46 17.08 -23.85
C SER A 252 -17.63 18.34 -24.10
N THR A 253 -16.33 18.29 -23.80
CA THR A 253 -15.44 19.47 -23.93
C THR A 253 -15.00 19.72 -25.37
N ILE A 254 -14.98 18.69 -26.22
CA ILE A 254 -14.62 18.80 -27.65
C ILE A 254 -15.78 19.38 -28.50
N LYS A 255 -17.00 19.44 -27.94
CA LYS A 255 -18.20 19.92 -28.63
C LYS A 255 -18.50 21.42 -28.42
N LEU A 256 -17.60 22.15 -27.78
CA LEU A 256 -17.65 23.61 -27.57
C LEU A 256 -16.55 24.27 -28.39
#